data_AF-A0A929IF37-F1
#
_entry.id   AF-A0A929IF37-F1
#
_cell.length_a   1.000
_cell.length_b   1.000
_cell.length_c   1.000
_cell.angle_alpha   90.00
_cell.angle_beta   90.00
_cell.angle_gamma   90.00
#
_symmetry.space_group_name_H-M   'P 1'
#
loop_
_entity.id
_entity.type
_entity.pdbx_description
1 polymer ?
#
loop_
_entity_poly.entity_id
_entity_poly.type
_entity_poly.pdbx_seq_one_letter_code
_entity_poly.pdbx_strand_id
1 'polypeptide(L)'
;MFTPYACREERIIVDQKIIKKYTLSTWADKFKLGTAGYRDLLDIDDMHSPEVPFNTVTLALIASAKADLMLEMGLKSNHIGGEVRPHTREFINLAARIYAARGISVHLRAGEATTTPIWLSSYGVFYYEIDAGENFTASHSQNFKGGWKPMDGSGMQLLEMADRIAVRVKELVKKAGDSGYEILLAPSDSELIREDFDPVGPYVEMLHQIVPETLLDTISQAAHKGFRVAISPEGGSMGKTSRMIFDR
;
A
#
# COMPACT_ATOMS: atom_id res chain seq x y z
N MET A 1 -1.21 21.22 -4.80
CA MET A 1 -1.95 20.02 -4.36
C MET A 1 -1.81 18.97 -5.45
N PHE A 2 -1.94 17.70 -5.10
CA PHE A 2 -1.86 16.56 -6.02
C PHE A 2 -3.18 16.39 -6.79
N THR A 3 -3.10 16.09 -8.08
CA THR A 3 -4.25 15.69 -8.89
C THR A 3 -4.17 14.19 -9.18
N PRO A 4 -5.13 13.36 -8.74
CA PRO A 4 -5.13 11.93 -9.05
C PRO A 4 -5.00 11.65 -10.54
N TYR A 5 -4.13 10.71 -10.88
CA TYR A 5 -3.94 10.18 -12.24
C TYR A 5 -3.58 11.25 -13.29
N ALA A 6 -2.93 12.35 -12.87
CA ALA A 6 -2.43 13.32 -13.82
C ALA A 6 -1.25 12.76 -14.62
N CYS A 7 -1.39 12.73 -15.95
CA CYS A 7 -0.35 12.36 -16.93
C CYS A 7 0.64 13.51 -17.16
N ARG A 8 1.11 14.13 -16.08
CA ARG A 8 2.12 15.18 -16.08
C ARG A 8 2.88 15.17 -14.77
N GLU A 9 4.08 15.71 -14.78
CA GLU A 9 4.83 15.97 -13.57
C GLU A 9 4.06 16.96 -12.68
N GLU A 10 4.06 16.69 -11.38
CA GLU A 10 3.51 17.58 -10.37
C GLU A 10 4.47 17.68 -9.19
N ARG A 11 4.24 18.69 -8.36
CA ARG A 11 5.01 18.91 -7.13
C ARG A 11 4.09 19.23 -5.98
N ILE A 12 4.36 18.63 -4.83
CA ILE A 12 3.76 19.02 -3.55
C ILE A 12 4.80 19.84 -2.80
N ILE A 13 4.49 21.11 -2.57
CA ILE A 13 5.32 22.00 -1.76
C ILE A 13 4.86 21.91 -0.32
N VAL A 14 5.76 21.48 0.55
CA VAL A 14 5.58 21.48 2.00
C VAL A 14 6.40 22.64 2.56
N ASP A 15 5.71 23.70 2.96
CA ASP A 15 6.31 24.90 3.52
C ASP A 15 5.75 25.19 4.92
N GLN A 16 6.15 26.30 5.52
CA GLN A 16 5.65 26.75 6.82
C GLN A 16 4.12 26.90 6.88
N LYS A 17 3.46 27.27 5.77
CA LYS A 17 2.00 27.39 5.72
C LYS A 17 1.35 26.01 5.80
N ILE A 18 1.87 25.04 5.05
CA ILE A 18 1.40 23.64 5.08
C ILE A 18 1.68 23.00 6.44
N ILE A 19 2.87 23.22 7.02
CA ILE A 19 3.20 22.69 8.36
C ILE A 19 2.22 23.15 9.41
N LYS A 20 1.87 24.45 9.41
CA LYS A 20 0.88 25.00 10.34
C LYS A 20 -0.52 24.46 10.05
N LYS A 21 -0.93 24.45 8.77
CA LYS A 21 -2.28 24.00 8.37
C LYS A 21 -2.55 22.55 8.76
N TYR A 22 -1.58 21.65 8.57
CA TYR A 22 -1.72 20.22 8.84
C TYR A 22 -1.15 19.79 10.19
N THR A 23 -0.73 20.75 11.03
CA THR A 23 -0.09 20.49 12.34
C THR A 23 1.06 19.47 12.25
N LEU A 24 1.87 19.55 11.18
CA LEU A 24 2.80 18.49 10.79
C LEU A 24 3.89 18.23 11.83
N SER A 25 4.36 19.25 12.55
CA SER A 25 5.39 19.07 13.58
C SER A 25 4.89 18.18 14.72
N THR A 26 3.68 18.43 15.22
CA THR A 26 3.07 17.61 16.28
C THR A 26 2.73 16.22 15.80
N TRP A 27 2.26 16.09 14.55
CA TRP A 27 2.00 14.79 13.95
C TRP A 27 3.29 13.98 13.82
N ALA A 28 4.36 14.56 13.27
CA ALA A 28 5.64 13.88 13.08
C ALA A 28 6.29 13.43 14.38
N ASP A 29 6.15 14.20 15.47
CA ASP A 29 6.63 13.81 16.80
C ASP A 29 5.91 12.59 17.38
N LYS A 30 4.67 12.33 16.94
CA LYS A 30 3.84 11.20 17.39
C LYS A 30 3.82 10.05 16.38
N PHE A 31 4.24 10.32 15.14
CA PHE A 31 4.22 9.36 14.05
C PHE A 31 5.13 8.19 14.39
N LYS A 32 4.55 6.99 14.36
CA LYS A 32 5.23 5.73 14.60
C LYS A 32 4.53 4.63 13.84
N LEU A 33 5.30 3.62 13.44
CA LEU A 33 4.78 2.42 12.84
C LEU A 33 4.61 1.35 13.91
N GLY A 34 3.41 0.80 14.02
CA GLY A 34 3.15 -0.35 14.89
C GLY A 34 3.42 -1.66 14.16
N THR A 35 3.21 -2.77 14.88
CA THR A 35 3.19 -4.14 14.32
C THR A 35 2.07 -4.37 13.29
N ALA A 36 1.29 -3.36 12.92
CA ALA A 36 0.33 -3.47 11.84
C ALA A 36 0.37 -2.28 10.88
N GLY A 37 1.54 -1.64 10.78
CA GLY A 37 1.79 -0.45 9.96
C GLY A 37 1.34 0.84 10.65
N TYR A 38 1.06 1.86 9.84
CA TYR A 38 0.45 3.12 10.28
C TYR A 38 -1.07 3.02 10.12
N ARG A 39 -1.83 3.48 11.12
CA ARG A 39 -3.28 3.60 11.04
C ARG A 39 -3.73 4.84 11.76
N ASP A 40 -4.63 5.58 11.14
CA ASP A 40 -5.16 6.79 11.75
C ASP A 40 -6.50 7.22 11.17
N LEU A 41 -7.09 8.29 11.71
CA LEU A 41 -8.33 8.85 11.17
C LEU A 41 -8.10 9.34 9.73
N LEU A 42 -9.07 9.00 8.87
CA LEU A 42 -9.22 9.40 7.49
C LEU A 42 -10.59 10.06 7.35
N ASP A 43 -10.64 11.13 6.57
CA ASP A 43 -11.86 11.78 6.13
C ASP A 43 -12.32 11.06 4.86
N ILE A 44 -13.58 10.62 4.86
CA ILE A 44 -14.13 9.79 3.78
C ILE A 44 -14.53 10.61 2.56
N ASP A 45 -14.69 11.92 2.73
CA ASP A 45 -15.16 12.84 1.69
C ASP A 45 -14.01 13.69 1.13
N ASP A 46 -12.97 13.97 1.93
CA ASP A 46 -11.80 14.76 1.52
C ASP A 46 -10.45 14.14 1.93
N MET A 47 -9.78 13.49 0.98
CA MET A 47 -8.41 12.94 1.16
C MET A 47 -7.33 13.99 1.45
N HIS A 48 -7.62 15.27 1.29
CA HIS A 48 -6.72 16.39 1.60
C HIS A 48 -7.04 17.04 2.94
N SER A 49 -8.05 16.56 3.67
CA SER A 49 -8.53 17.19 4.90
C SER A 49 -7.40 17.34 5.93
N PRO A 50 -7.13 18.58 6.41
CA PRO A 50 -6.12 18.82 7.44
C PRO A 50 -6.61 18.45 8.84
N GLU A 51 -7.91 18.20 9.00
CA GLU A 51 -8.54 17.87 10.29
C GLU A 51 -8.22 16.45 10.75
N VAL A 52 -7.75 15.60 9.84
CA VAL A 52 -7.40 14.21 10.10
C VAL A 52 -5.95 13.92 9.69
N PRO A 53 -5.24 13.05 10.43
CA PRO A 53 -3.83 12.76 10.20
C PRO A 53 -3.55 11.83 9.01
N PHE A 54 -4.49 10.99 8.57
CA PHE A 54 -4.33 10.16 7.37
C PHE A 54 -4.85 10.92 6.15
N ASN A 55 -3.98 11.70 5.52
CA ASN A 55 -4.31 12.55 4.39
C ASN A 55 -3.18 12.58 3.36
N THR A 56 -3.39 13.28 2.25
CA THR A 56 -2.44 13.38 1.14
C THR A 56 -1.07 13.90 1.56
N VAL A 57 -0.98 14.90 2.44
CA VAL A 57 0.30 15.53 2.81
C VAL A 57 1.12 14.59 3.69
N THR A 58 0.50 13.97 4.69
CA THR A 58 1.19 13.04 5.58
C THR A 58 1.62 11.78 4.86
N LEU A 59 0.79 11.24 3.96
CA LEU A 59 1.16 10.10 3.12
C LEU A 59 2.27 10.44 2.12
N ALA A 60 2.27 11.64 1.53
CA ALA A 60 3.35 12.07 0.65
C ALA A 60 4.70 12.13 1.40
N LEU A 61 4.70 12.61 2.65
CA LEU A 61 5.89 12.63 3.51
C LEU A 61 6.35 11.22 3.89
N ILE A 62 5.42 10.32 4.21
CA ILE A 62 5.73 8.91 4.50
C ILE A 62 6.33 8.23 3.27
N ALA A 63 5.72 8.38 2.09
CA ALA A 63 6.22 7.79 0.86
C ALA A 63 7.59 8.35 0.47
N SER A 64 7.80 9.66 0.64
CA SER A 64 9.10 10.30 0.41
C SER A 64 10.18 9.78 1.36
N ALA A 65 9.84 9.66 2.65
CA ALA A 65 10.75 9.11 3.66
C ALA A 65 11.14 7.65 3.35
N LYS A 66 10.17 6.81 2.97
CA LYS A 66 10.44 5.44 2.54
C LYS A 66 11.28 5.41 1.27
N ALA A 67 10.98 6.23 0.27
CA ALA A 67 11.74 6.31 -0.98
C ALA A 67 13.22 6.65 -0.72
N ASP A 68 13.50 7.62 0.16
CA ASP A 68 14.88 7.95 0.51
C ASP A 68 15.63 6.76 1.14
N LEU A 69 14.98 6.05 2.06
CA LEU A 69 15.58 4.87 2.70
C LEU A 69 15.77 3.70 1.73
N MET A 70 14.83 3.50 0.80
CA MET A 70 14.96 2.50 -0.26
C MET A 70 16.20 2.78 -1.13
N LEU A 71 16.39 4.04 -1.54
CA LEU A 71 17.56 4.44 -2.33
C LEU A 71 18.87 4.28 -1.57
N GLU A 72 18.91 4.62 -0.27
CA GLU A 72 20.08 4.39 0.59
C GLU A 72 20.46 2.92 0.69
N MET A 73 19.47 2.02 0.64
CA MET A 73 19.64 0.58 0.69
C MET A 73 19.87 -0.06 -0.70
N GLY A 74 19.83 0.73 -1.77
CA GLY A 74 20.00 0.24 -3.13
C GLY A 74 18.79 -0.52 -3.69
N LEU A 75 17.62 -0.42 -3.06
CA LEU A 75 16.38 -1.04 -3.51
C LEU A 75 15.80 -0.25 -4.70
N LYS A 76 15.27 -0.95 -5.70
CA LYS A 76 14.89 -0.37 -7.01
C LYS A 76 13.45 -0.62 -7.40
N SER A 77 12.75 -1.52 -6.73
CA SER A 77 11.39 -1.93 -7.06
C SER A 77 10.46 -1.93 -5.83
N ASN A 78 9.19 -1.58 -6.02
CA ASN A 78 8.19 -1.55 -4.95
C ASN A 78 6.83 -2.00 -5.49
N HIS A 79 6.19 -2.96 -4.81
CA HIS A 79 4.77 -3.23 -5.04
C HIS A 79 3.90 -2.27 -4.21
N ILE A 80 2.80 -1.78 -4.78
CA ILE A 80 1.81 -0.99 -4.04
C ILE A 80 0.42 -1.57 -4.28
N GLY A 81 -0.16 -2.14 -3.24
CA GLY A 81 -1.51 -2.68 -3.22
C GLY A 81 -2.44 -1.92 -2.28
N GLY A 82 -3.70 -2.32 -2.24
CA GLY A 82 -4.64 -1.77 -1.27
C GLY A 82 -6.02 -2.42 -1.34
N GLU A 83 -6.83 -2.08 -0.35
CA GLU A 83 -8.19 -2.59 -0.18
C GLU A 83 -9.29 -1.64 -0.68
N VAL A 84 -10.54 -1.90 -0.27
CA VAL A 84 -11.77 -1.25 -0.74
C VAL A 84 -12.16 0.02 0.03
N ARG A 85 -11.21 0.71 0.66
CA ARG A 85 -11.50 1.90 1.49
C ARG A 85 -11.56 3.19 0.66
N PRO A 86 -12.24 4.23 1.18
CA PRO A 86 -12.19 5.57 0.59
C PRO A 86 -10.75 5.98 0.28
N HIS A 87 -10.56 6.61 -0.87
CA HIS A 87 -9.30 7.20 -1.32
C HIS A 87 -8.12 6.22 -1.51
N THR A 88 -8.33 4.91 -1.35
CA THR A 88 -7.22 3.93 -1.41
C THR A 88 -6.51 3.97 -2.76
N ARG A 89 -7.24 4.08 -3.86
CA ARG A 89 -6.64 4.11 -5.20
C ARG A 89 -5.86 5.42 -5.45
N GLU A 90 -6.38 6.52 -4.93
CA GLU A 90 -5.75 7.84 -4.98
C GLU A 90 -4.45 7.85 -4.18
N PHE A 91 -4.42 7.21 -3.01
CA PHE A 91 -3.20 7.04 -2.21
C PHE A 91 -2.18 6.11 -2.86
N ILE A 92 -2.61 5.03 -3.50
CA ILE A 92 -1.75 4.19 -4.35
C ILE A 92 -1.14 5.02 -5.47
N ASN A 93 -1.95 5.82 -6.18
CA ASN A 93 -1.46 6.67 -7.26
C ASN A 93 -0.47 7.73 -6.78
N LEU A 94 -0.75 8.39 -5.65
CA LEU A 94 0.15 9.34 -5.01
C LEU A 94 1.51 8.70 -4.70
N ALA A 95 1.50 7.57 -4.00
CA ALA A 95 2.72 6.87 -3.62
C ALA A 95 3.51 6.40 -4.86
N ALA A 96 2.84 5.78 -5.83
CA ALA A 96 3.45 5.32 -7.08
C ALA A 96 4.19 6.44 -7.82
N ARG A 97 3.55 7.61 -7.95
CA ARG A 97 4.14 8.77 -8.64
C ARG A 97 5.34 9.35 -7.87
N ILE A 98 5.32 9.30 -6.54
CA ILE A 98 6.47 9.70 -5.70
C ILE A 98 7.65 8.75 -5.90
N TYR A 99 7.44 7.43 -5.83
CA TYR A 99 8.53 6.46 -6.06
C TYR A 99 9.08 6.54 -7.49
N ALA A 100 8.21 6.64 -8.49
CA ALA A 100 8.61 6.77 -9.89
C ALA A 100 9.43 8.05 -10.13
N ALA A 101 9.08 9.18 -9.51
CA ALA A 101 9.88 10.41 -9.59
C ALA A 101 11.29 10.26 -8.99
N ARG A 102 11.47 9.27 -8.12
CA ARG A 102 12.74 8.93 -7.47
C ARG A 102 13.50 7.82 -8.23
N GLY A 103 12.99 7.37 -9.38
CA GLY A 103 13.62 6.32 -10.20
C GLY A 103 13.33 4.89 -9.72
N ILE A 104 12.39 4.70 -8.78
CA ILE A 104 11.99 3.39 -8.27
C ILE A 104 10.87 2.85 -9.17
N SER A 105 11.04 1.62 -9.65
CA SER A 105 10.00 0.91 -10.41
C SER A 105 8.86 0.49 -9.48
N VAL A 106 7.62 0.68 -9.92
CA VAL A 106 6.41 0.45 -9.14
C VAL A 106 5.54 -0.57 -9.84
N HIS A 107 5.18 -1.62 -9.10
CA HIS A 107 4.33 -2.72 -9.57
C HIS A 107 2.95 -2.61 -8.94
N LEU A 108 1.96 -2.31 -9.76
CA LEU A 108 0.54 -2.17 -9.40
C LEU A 108 -0.23 -3.40 -9.85
N ARG A 109 -1.38 -3.62 -9.20
CA ARG A 109 -2.27 -4.74 -9.53
C ARG A 109 -2.65 -4.70 -11.01
N ALA A 110 -2.45 -5.82 -11.71
CA ALA A 110 -2.83 -5.96 -13.11
C ALA A 110 -4.31 -6.38 -13.25
N GLY A 111 -4.86 -6.09 -14.44
CA GLY A 111 -6.17 -6.57 -14.87
C GLY A 111 -7.36 -5.84 -14.22
N GLU A 112 -8.52 -6.48 -14.23
CA GLU A 112 -9.78 -5.87 -13.75
C GLU A 112 -9.92 -5.81 -12.22
N ALA A 113 -8.99 -6.45 -11.49
CA ALA A 113 -8.94 -6.39 -10.05
C ALA A 113 -8.29 -5.07 -9.63
N THR A 114 -9.08 -4.13 -9.12
CA THR A 114 -8.57 -2.82 -8.65
C THR A 114 -8.01 -2.86 -7.23
N THR A 115 -8.00 -4.04 -6.59
CA THR A 115 -7.57 -4.24 -5.20
C THR A 115 -6.60 -5.40 -5.08
N THR A 116 -5.69 -5.30 -4.12
CA THR A 116 -4.76 -6.37 -3.76
C THR A 116 -4.93 -6.67 -2.28
N PRO A 117 -5.46 -7.85 -1.90
CA PRO A 117 -5.45 -8.27 -0.51
C PRO A 117 -4.03 -8.27 0.05
N ILE A 118 -3.87 -7.91 1.34
CA ILE A 118 -2.55 -7.83 1.99
C ILE A 118 -1.73 -9.13 1.84
N TRP A 119 -2.38 -10.28 1.95
CA TRP A 119 -1.72 -11.58 1.79
C TRP A 119 -1.23 -11.81 0.36
N LEU A 120 -1.94 -11.28 -0.64
CA LEU A 120 -1.55 -11.39 -2.05
C LEU A 120 -0.40 -10.43 -2.37
N SER A 121 -0.40 -9.22 -1.79
CA SER A 121 0.75 -8.31 -1.84
C SER A 121 1.99 -8.97 -1.22
N SER A 122 1.86 -9.55 -0.03
CA SER A 122 2.95 -10.26 0.65
C SER A 122 3.50 -11.41 -0.19
N TYR A 123 2.63 -12.31 -0.64
CA TYR A 123 3.04 -13.44 -1.48
C TYR A 123 3.68 -13.00 -2.79
N GLY A 124 3.08 -12.05 -3.52
CA GLY A 124 3.61 -11.63 -4.80
C GLY A 124 4.91 -10.85 -4.72
N VAL A 125 5.13 -10.06 -3.66
CA VAL A 125 6.42 -9.40 -3.42
C VAL A 125 7.51 -10.44 -3.27
N PHE A 126 7.28 -11.46 -2.45
CA PHE A 126 8.20 -12.58 -2.27
C PHE A 126 8.38 -13.37 -3.58
N TYR A 127 7.29 -13.73 -4.25
CA TYR A 127 7.30 -14.59 -5.43
C TYR A 127 7.98 -13.94 -6.65
N TYR A 128 7.73 -12.65 -6.88
CA TYR A 128 8.34 -11.90 -7.99
C TYR A 128 9.68 -11.26 -7.63
N GLU A 129 10.22 -11.55 -6.43
CA GLU A 129 11.49 -11.00 -5.94
C GLU A 129 11.55 -9.47 -6.00
N ILE A 130 10.44 -8.81 -5.68
CA ILE A 130 10.36 -7.35 -5.63
C ILE A 130 11.06 -6.88 -4.35
N ASP A 131 11.88 -5.82 -4.44
CA ASP A 131 12.74 -5.39 -3.34
C ASP A 131 11.98 -4.96 -2.08
N ALA A 132 10.75 -4.47 -2.25
CA ALA A 132 9.87 -4.03 -1.18
C ALA A 132 8.39 -4.07 -1.62
N GLY A 133 7.50 -3.91 -0.65
CA GLY A 133 6.09 -3.67 -0.95
C GLY A 133 5.41 -2.77 0.06
N GLU A 134 4.17 -2.46 -0.24
CA GLU A 134 3.23 -1.90 0.73
C GLU A 134 1.79 -2.16 0.34
N ASN A 135 0.92 -2.09 1.34
CA ASN A 135 -0.51 -2.25 1.12
C ASN A 135 -1.28 -1.21 1.94
N PHE A 136 -2.14 -0.46 1.27
CA PHE A 136 -3.07 0.44 1.91
C PHE A 136 -4.23 -0.35 2.49
N THR A 137 -4.15 -0.65 3.80
CA THR A 137 -5.21 -1.33 4.54
C THR A 137 -5.20 -1.01 6.03
N ALA A 138 -6.38 -0.77 6.58
CA ALA A 138 -6.63 -0.70 8.03
C ALA A 138 -7.25 -2.02 8.58
N SER A 139 -7.18 -3.11 7.81
CA SER A 139 -7.75 -4.42 8.13
C SER A 139 -9.27 -4.37 8.31
N HIS A 140 -9.76 -4.53 9.53
CA HIS A 140 -11.19 -4.55 9.88
C HIS A 140 -11.63 -3.28 10.63
N SER A 141 -10.79 -2.25 10.67
CA SER A 141 -11.17 -0.96 11.25
C SER A 141 -12.29 -0.30 10.43
N GLN A 142 -13.03 0.61 11.08
CA GLN A 142 -14.10 1.39 10.46
C GLN A 142 -13.61 2.14 9.21
N ASN A 143 -14.53 2.47 8.30
CA ASN A 143 -14.21 3.11 7.01
C ASN A 143 -13.50 4.48 7.14
N PHE A 144 -13.70 5.20 8.24
CA PHE A 144 -12.99 6.44 8.59
C PHE A 144 -11.58 6.21 9.17
N LYS A 145 -11.04 4.99 9.09
CA LYS A 145 -9.65 4.68 9.42
C LYS A 145 -8.87 4.32 8.15
N GLY A 146 -7.87 5.14 7.84
CA GLY A 146 -6.86 4.83 6.84
C GLY A 146 -5.78 3.93 7.44
N GLY A 147 -5.11 3.16 6.58
CA GLY A 147 -3.99 2.33 7.00
C GLY A 147 -2.97 2.13 5.89
N TRP A 148 -1.71 2.01 6.27
CA TRP A 148 -0.58 1.75 5.38
C TRP A 148 0.36 0.75 6.03
N LYS A 149 0.64 -0.35 5.33
CA LYS A 149 1.47 -1.46 5.81
C LYS A 149 2.65 -1.68 4.86
N PRO A 150 3.87 -1.22 5.22
CA PRO A 150 5.07 -1.54 4.46
C PRO A 150 5.54 -2.98 4.71
N MET A 151 6.15 -3.58 3.69
CA MET A 151 6.79 -4.90 3.75
C MET A 151 8.17 -4.87 3.08
N ASP A 152 9.06 -5.76 3.50
CA ASP A 152 10.35 -6.01 2.84
C ASP A 152 10.18 -6.93 1.63
N GLY A 153 11.29 -7.23 0.94
CA GLY A 153 11.31 -8.13 -0.22
C GLY A 153 11.00 -9.59 0.09
N SER A 154 10.95 -9.99 1.36
CA SER A 154 10.42 -11.30 1.75
C SER A 154 8.89 -11.30 1.89
N GLY A 155 8.25 -10.17 1.58
CA GLY A 155 6.81 -9.97 1.79
C GLY A 155 6.44 -9.88 3.27
N MET A 156 7.42 -9.80 4.17
CA MET A 156 7.21 -9.71 5.61
C MET A 156 7.09 -8.27 6.04
N GLN A 157 6.44 -8.07 7.19
CA GLN A 157 6.30 -6.74 7.74
C GLN A 157 7.65 -6.08 8.00
N LEU A 158 7.77 -4.82 7.59
CA LEU A 158 8.99 -4.03 7.68
C LEU A 158 9.26 -3.52 9.11
N LEU A 159 9.57 -4.42 10.05
CA LEU A 159 9.78 -4.08 11.46
C LEU A 159 11.09 -3.31 11.69
N GLU A 160 12.19 -3.70 11.04
CA GLU A 160 13.50 -3.08 11.27
C GLU A 160 13.60 -1.64 10.73
N MET A 161 12.89 -1.33 9.64
CA MET A 161 12.88 0.04 9.10
C MET A 161 11.79 0.93 9.70
N ALA A 162 10.92 0.39 10.56
CA ALA A 162 9.79 1.12 11.14
C ALA A 162 10.24 2.42 11.82
N ASP A 163 11.24 2.33 12.70
CA ASP A 163 11.79 3.48 13.41
C ASP A 163 12.58 4.42 12.48
N ARG A 164 13.29 3.86 11.48
CA ARG A 164 14.02 4.66 10.49
C ARG A 164 13.08 5.52 9.66
N ILE A 165 11.92 4.98 9.26
CA ILE A 165 10.89 5.73 8.53
C ILE A 165 10.36 6.86 9.40
N ALA A 166 10.06 6.61 10.68
CA ALA A 166 9.59 7.65 11.59
C ALA A 166 10.62 8.77 11.80
N VAL A 167 11.89 8.42 11.98
CA VAL A 167 13.00 9.38 12.05
C VAL A 167 13.08 10.20 10.77
N ARG A 168 13.07 9.55 9.59
CA ARG A 168 13.15 10.24 8.31
C ARG A 168 11.96 11.17 8.06
N VAL A 169 10.75 10.78 8.43
CA VAL A 169 9.56 11.66 8.37
C VAL A 169 9.79 12.93 9.21
N LYS A 170 10.30 12.78 10.44
CA LYS A 170 10.60 13.92 11.31
C LYS A 170 11.68 14.84 10.74
N GLU A 171 12.72 14.27 10.12
CA GLU A 171 13.76 15.02 9.40
C GLU A 171 13.18 15.81 8.22
N LEU A 172 12.31 15.19 7.41
CA LEU A 172 11.67 15.86 6.26
C LEU A 172 10.76 17.00 6.72
N VAL A 173 9.97 16.81 7.78
CA VAL A 173 9.11 17.87 8.33
C VAL A 173 9.94 19.02 8.89
N LYS A 174 11.06 18.74 9.57
CA LYS A 174 11.97 19.78 10.05
C LYS A 174 12.58 20.56 8.88
N LYS A 175 13.10 19.87 7.87
CA LYS A 175 13.66 20.48 6.65
C LYS A 175 12.64 21.37 5.94
N ALA A 176 11.40 20.90 5.83
CA ALA A 176 10.29 21.66 5.26
C ALA A 176 10.01 22.95 6.04
N GLY A 177 10.17 22.93 7.37
CA GLY A 177 10.03 24.12 8.22
C GLY A 177 11.16 25.12 7.99
N ASP A 178 12.40 24.64 7.90
CA ASP A 178 13.56 25.52 7.81
C ASP A 178 13.70 26.19 6.44
N SER A 179 13.39 25.45 5.36
CA SER A 179 13.70 25.89 3.99
C SER A 179 12.63 25.56 2.93
N GLY A 180 11.53 24.93 3.33
CA GLY A 180 10.59 24.30 2.40
C GLY A 180 11.11 22.95 1.91
N TYR A 181 10.18 22.10 1.46
CA TYR A 181 10.48 20.79 0.89
C TYR A 181 9.57 20.52 -0.29
N GLU A 182 10.17 20.09 -1.40
CA GLU A 182 9.46 19.75 -2.62
C GLU A 182 9.43 18.22 -2.78
N ILE A 183 8.23 17.68 -2.88
CA ILE A 183 7.99 16.28 -3.21
C ILE A 183 7.61 16.22 -4.69
N LEU A 184 8.46 15.57 -5.47
CA LEU A 184 8.27 15.39 -6.91
C LEU A 184 7.33 14.22 -7.19
N LEU A 185 6.45 14.37 -8.16
CA LEU A 185 5.55 13.34 -8.66
C LEU A 185 5.76 13.17 -10.16
N ALA A 186 6.05 11.95 -10.58
CA ALA A 186 6.11 11.60 -12.00
C ALA A 186 4.72 11.68 -12.64
N PRO A 187 4.60 11.72 -13.98
CA PRO A 187 3.33 11.45 -14.67
C PRO A 187 2.75 10.09 -14.23
N SER A 188 1.42 9.98 -14.13
CA SER A 188 0.76 8.72 -13.75
C SER A 188 0.95 7.59 -14.76
N ASP A 189 1.29 7.93 -15.99
CA ASP A 189 1.62 7.07 -17.12
C ASP A 189 3.14 6.90 -17.33
N SER A 190 3.94 7.22 -16.31
CA SER A 190 5.39 6.96 -16.30
C SER A 190 5.69 5.47 -16.54
N GLU A 191 6.70 5.16 -17.36
CA GLU A 191 7.16 3.79 -17.65
C GLU A 191 7.67 3.03 -16.41
N LEU A 192 7.96 3.75 -15.33
CA LEU A 192 8.31 3.20 -14.03
C LEU A 192 7.08 2.74 -13.23
N ILE A 193 5.86 3.05 -13.66
CA ILE A 193 4.62 2.61 -13.02
C ILE A 193 3.97 1.57 -13.93
N ARG A 194 3.89 0.32 -13.47
CA ARG A 194 3.45 -0.82 -14.28
C ARG A 194 2.30 -1.55 -13.63
N GLU A 195 1.28 -1.86 -14.41
CA GLU A 195 0.15 -2.71 -14.01
C GLU A 195 0.45 -4.17 -14.39
N ASP A 196 1.49 -4.75 -13.77
CA ASP A 196 2.03 -6.09 -14.10
C ASP A 196 2.02 -7.07 -12.91
N PHE A 197 1.46 -6.67 -11.77
CA PHE A 197 1.41 -7.50 -10.57
C PHE A 197 0.13 -8.36 -10.52
N ASP A 198 0.22 -9.64 -10.85
CA ASP A 198 -0.88 -10.60 -10.66
C ASP A 198 -0.39 -11.99 -10.24
N PRO A 199 -0.16 -12.23 -8.93
CA PRO A 199 0.37 -13.50 -8.45
C PRO A 199 -0.75 -14.51 -8.12
N VAL A 200 -1.99 -14.31 -8.57
CA VAL A 200 -3.12 -15.20 -8.21
C VAL A 200 -2.91 -16.62 -8.72
N GLY A 201 -2.54 -16.79 -9.99
CA GLY A 201 -2.24 -18.10 -10.57
C GLY A 201 -1.16 -18.85 -9.77
N PRO A 202 0.04 -18.27 -9.61
CA PRO A 202 1.10 -18.85 -8.78
C PRO A 202 0.66 -19.15 -7.34
N TYR A 203 -0.16 -18.28 -6.73
CA TYR A 203 -0.68 -18.51 -5.39
C TYR A 203 -1.59 -19.75 -5.33
N VAL A 204 -2.47 -19.92 -6.30
CA VAL A 204 -3.35 -21.10 -6.39
C VAL A 204 -2.53 -22.38 -6.62
N GLU A 205 -1.51 -22.32 -7.46
CA GLU A 205 -0.58 -23.44 -7.67
C GLU A 205 0.15 -23.83 -6.38
N MET A 206 0.63 -22.85 -5.61
CA MET A 206 1.23 -23.08 -4.30
C MET A 206 0.23 -23.72 -3.33
N LEU A 207 -1.03 -23.25 -3.30
CA LEU A 207 -2.07 -23.85 -2.47
C LEU A 207 -2.28 -25.33 -2.80
N HIS A 208 -2.28 -25.71 -4.08
CA HIS A 208 -2.38 -27.12 -4.49
C HIS A 208 -1.19 -27.98 -4.05
N GLN A 209 -0.01 -27.39 -3.83
CA GLN A 209 1.16 -28.12 -3.33
C GLN A 209 1.15 -28.33 -1.82
N ILE A 210 0.57 -27.39 -1.06
CA ILE A 210 0.58 -27.44 0.42
C ILE A 210 -0.67 -28.09 1.01
N VAL A 211 -1.79 -28.08 0.29
CA VAL A 211 -3.03 -28.73 0.73
C VAL A 211 -3.00 -30.20 0.29
N PRO A 212 -3.04 -31.17 1.22
CA PRO A 212 -2.98 -32.59 0.86
C PRO A 212 -4.16 -33.01 -0.03
N GLU A 213 -3.89 -33.81 -1.08
CA GLU A 213 -4.93 -34.34 -1.97
C GLU A 213 -6.03 -35.08 -1.20
N THR A 214 -5.66 -35.84 -0.16
CA THR A 214 -6.60 -36.57 0.71
C THR A 214 -7.61 -35.65 1.41
N LEU A 215 -7.23 -34.41 1.73
CA LEU A 215 -8.13 -33.42 2.29
C LEU A 215 -9.10 -32.90 1.22
N LEU A 216 -8.59 -32.62 0.01
CA LEU A 216 -9.42 -32.19 -1.11
C LEU A 216 -10.46 -33.26 -1.50
N ASP A 217 -10.06 -34.53 -1.48
CA ASP A 217 -10.96 -35.67 -1.71
C ASP A 217 -12.03 -35.75 -0.63
N THR A 218 -11.65 -35.55 0.64
CA THR A 218 -12.59 -35.55 1.77
C THR A 218 -13.64 -34.45 1.63
N ILE A 219 -13.23 -33.23 1.23
CA ILE A 219 -14.14 -32.12 0.96
C ILE A 219 -15.11 -32.48 -0.18
N SER A 220 -14.59 -33.09 -1.25
CA SER A 220 -15.39 -33.51 -2.40
C SER A 220 -16.43 -34.58 -2.03
N GLN A 221 -16.03 -35.59 -1.26
CA GLN A 221 -16.94 -36.62 -0.75
C GLN A 221 -18.01 -36.05 0.17
N ALA A 222 -17.64 -35.11 1.05
CA ALA A 222 -18.61 -34.41 1.89
C ALA A 222 -19.62 -33.63 1.03
N ALA A 223 -19.15 -32.96 -0.04
CA ALA A 223 -20.02 -32.23 -0.96
C ALA A 223 -21.04 -33.14 -1.66
N HIS A 224 -20.63 -34.35 -2.06
CA HIS A 224 -21.55 -35.37 -2.60
C HIS A 224 -22.59 -35.83 -1.58
N LYS A 225 -22.28 -35.80 -0.29
CA LYS A 225 -23.20 -36.11 0.81
C LYS A 225 -24.07 -34.92 1.24
N GLY A 226 -24.01 -33.80 0.51
CA GLY A 226 -24.84 -32.62 0.76
C GLY A 226 -24.16 -31.50 1.56
N PHE A 227 -22.87 -31.63 1.92
CA PHE A 227 -22.13 -30.51 2.51
C PHE A 227 -22.03 -29.35 1.50
N ARG A 228 -22.19 -28.12 1.98
CA ARG A 228 -22.10 -26.90 1.18
C ARG A 228 -21.28 -25.87 1.95
N VAL A 229 -20.39 -25.19 1.25
CA VAL A 229 -19.58 -24.09 1.79
C VAL A 229 -20.05 -22.80 1.12
N ALA A 230 -20.27 -21.77 1.92
CA ALA A 230 -20.49 -20.42 1.45
C ALA A 230 -19.36 -19.53 1.95
N ILE A 231 -18.88 -18.63 1.10
CA ILE A 231 -17.80 -17.70 1.41
C ILE A 231 -18.32 -16.29 1.16
N SER A 232 -18.32 -15.48 2.21
CA SER A 232 -18.63 -14.06 2.12
C SER A 232 -17.33 -13.27 2.23
N PRO A 233 -16.91 -12.53 1.18
CA PRO A 233 -15.78 -11.63 1.30
C PRO A 233 -16.11 -10.36 2.10
N GLU A 234 -17.35 -10.18 2.56
CA GLU A 234 -17.82 -9.00 3.31
C GLU A 234 -17.49 -7.67 2.61
N GLY A 235 -17.61 -7.67 1.28
CA GLY A 235 -17.25 -6.52 0.44
C GLY A 235 -15.74 -6.20 0.38
N GLY A 236 -14.89 -7.02 1.00
CA GLY A 236 -13.44 -6.80 1.08
C GLY A 236 -12.67 -7.07 -0.21
N SER A 237 -11.37 -6.78 -0.17
CA SER A 237 -10.46 -6.85 -1.32
C SER A 237 -10.27 -8.25 -1.91
N MET A 238 -10.67 -9.28 -1.18
CA MET A 238 -10.56 -10.68 -1.60
C MET A 238 -11.60 -11.05 -2.66
N GLY A 239 -12.77 -10.39 -2.74
CA GLY A 239 -13.90 -10.86 -3.53
C GLY A 239 -13.60 -11.23 -4.99
N LYS A 240 -12.99 -10.30 -5.75
CA LYS A 240 -12.59 -10.57 -7.14
C LYS A 240 -11.39 -11.52 -7.24
N THR A 241 -10.49 -11.47 -6.27
CA THR A 241 -9.23 -12.21 -6.26
C THR A 241 -9.43 -13.69 -5.94
N SER A 242 -10.38 -14.02 -5.07
CA SER A 242 -10.50 -15.36 -4.49
C SER A 242 -11.30 -16.34 -5.31
N ARG A 243 -11.98 -15.90 -6.37
CA ARG A 243 -12.79 -16.81 -7.16
C ARG A 243 -11.96 -17.96 -7.73
N MET A 244 -10.79 -17.66 -8.29
CA MET A 244 -9.84 -18.69 -8.77
C MET A 244 -9.28 -19.60 -7.67
N ILE A 245 -9.35 -19.20 -6.40
CA ILE A 245 -8.92 -20.04 -5.27
C ILE A 245 -9.96 -21.13 -4.99
N PHE A 246 -11.23 -20.84 -5.28
CA PHE A 246 -12.35 -21.72 -4.96
C PHE A 246 -12.91 -22.46 -6.19
N ASP A 247 -12.72 -21.90 -7.39
CA ASP A 247 -13.10 -22.51 -8.66
C ASP A 247 -12.03 -23.56 -9.01
N ARG A 248 -12.30 -24.83 -8.64
CA ARG A 248 -11.56 -26.02 -9.09
C ARG A 248 -12.40 -26.82 -10.07
#